data_AF-A0A817Q894-F1
#
_entry.id   AF-A0A817Q894-F1
#
_cell.length_a   1.000
_cell.length_b   1.000
_cell.length_c   1.000
_cell.angle_alpha   90.00
_cell.angle_beta   90.00
_cell.angle_gamma   90.00
#
_symmetry.space_group_name_H-M   'P 1'
#
loop_
_entity.id
_entity.type
_entity.pdbx_description
1 polymer ?
#
loop_
_entity_poly.entity_id
_entity_poly.type
_entity_poly.pdbx_seq_one_letter_code
_entity_poly.pdbx_strand_id
1 'polypeptide(L)'
;MNEQFDFRALLIKLQDCLSEDDRRRLHFLVGDAIPRQIRDDPSLTGTLNLLESLFDQQRINEQDFDYLIHAFSELRCYDAVKRLKEHQQHHQKQSGENESILKESVKDDVQDKMSVINFSRVISSDISNTHESISIQNKPIIINQQNSQNSSYIPNIPIKSKKNPFNVYLKNIKQLMKSRLTIFQFVFFILNIIGIITVVVILIYNKKASNTSKDVMLIKVGFLHGNGFGGDSFNDAEDCSLTFNDRLIGITAGWSTDKIGYITFTYSNGKSKQHGRTLYPYVPHTDEFELNSNEFIDGVTVYTGIRGIFNPFQPNGSFLVVGLRFHTNQGRQSELFGSSNGTEIDEYLPNYTLSYARGQAFAYIDALQFIWYKEISRTSSAILPTY
;
A
#
# COMPACT_ATOMS: atom_id res chain seq x y z
N MET A 1 4.01 35.02 -27.19
CA MET A 1 3.21 34.46 -26.09
C MET A 1 4.11 34.47 -24.87
N ASN A 2 3.65 34.96 -23.72
CA ASN A 2 4.39 34.72 -22.49
C ASN A 2 4.38 33.22 -22.23
N GLU A 3 5.54 32.64 -21.90
CA GLU A 3 5.62 31.30 -21.30
C GLU A 3 5.13 31.39 -19.85
N GLN A 4 3.86 31.71 -19.68
CA GLN A 4 3.18 31.56 -18.42
C GLN A 4 3.20 30.05 -18.11
N PHE A 5 3.96 29.69 -17.08
CA PHE A 5 4.35 28.32 -16.77
C PHE A 5 3.11 27.54 -16.29
N ASP A 6 2.31 27.03 -17.22
CA ASP A 6 1.06 26.33 -16.91
C ASP A 6 1.34 25.17 -15.95
N PHE A 7 0.67 25.20 -14.79
CA PHE A 7 0.75 24.17 -13.78
C PHE A 7 0.36 22.78 -14.34
N ARG A 8 -0.56 22.71 -15.32
CA ARG A 8 -0.86 21.45 -16.03
C ARG A 8 0.35 20.93 -16.80
N ALA A 9 1.13 21.81 -17.45
CA ALA A 9 2.38 21.43 -18.11
C ALA A 9 3.47 20.99 -17.13
N LEU A 10 3.44 21.44 -15.87
CA LEU A 10 4.28 20.88 -14.80
C LEU A 10 3.80 19.49 -14.39
N LEU A 11 2.49 19.28 -14.17
CA LEU A 11 1.92 17.98 -13.80
C LEU A 11 2.23 16.89 -14.83
N ILE A 12 2.09 17.18 -16.13
CA ILE A 12 2.51 16.29 -17.23
C ILE A 12 4.00 15.93 -17.10
N LYS A 13 4.88 16.90 -16.83
CA LYS A 13 6.31 16.66 -16.62
C LYS A 13 6.63 15.89 -15.34
N LEU A 14 5.77 15.92 -14.32
CA LEU A 14 5.99 15.18 -13.07
C LEU A 14 5.63 13.70 -13.24
N GLN A 15 4.55 13.41 -13.96
CA GLN A 15 4.08 12.07 -14.29
C GLN A 15 5.15 11.23 -15.03
N ASP A 16 5.88 11.81 -15.98
CA ASP A 16 7.01 11.17 -16.68
C ASP A 16 8.16 10.73 -15.74
N CYS A 17 8.23 11.31 -14.53
CA CYS A 17 9.21 10.95 -13.51
C CYS A 17 8.72 9.89 -12.51
N LEU A 18 7.47 9.43 -12.61
CA LEU A 18 6.92 8.40 -11.72
C LEU A 18 7.14 7.00 -12.27
N SER A 19 7.54 6.07 -11.40
CA SER A 19 7.50 4.64 -11.71
C SER A 19 6.05 4.13 -11.70
N GLU A 20 5.82 2.92 -12.24
CA GLU A 20 4.51 2.24 -12.14
C GLU A 20 4.06 2.04 -10.68
N ASP A 21 4.99 1.76 -9.77
CA ASP A 21 4.67 1.59 -8.35
C ASP A 21 4.35 2.93 -7.67
N ASP A 22 5.03 4.00 -8.06
CA ASP A 22 4.74 5.34 -7.53
C ASP A 22 3.43 5.91 -8.09
N ARG A 23 3.07 5.62 -9.35
CA ARG A 23 1.73 5.85 -9.90
C ARG A 23 0.66 5.16 -9.05
N ARG A 24 0.82 3.86 -8.76
CA ARG A 24 -0.12 3.11 -7.91
C ARG A 24 -0.28 3.71 -6.52
N ARG A 25 0.82 4.13 -5.89
CA ARG A 25 0.78 4.75 -4.55
C ARG A 25 0.16 6.15 -4.58
N LEU A 26 0.41 6.94 -5.63
CA LEU A 26 -0.25 8.23 -5.82
C LEU A 26 -1.76 8.05 -6.00
N HIS A 27 -2.19 7.10 -6.83
CA HIS A 27 -3.59 6.72 -6.98
C HIS A 27 -4.25 6.29 -5.66
N PHE A 28 -3.52 5.59 -4.79
CA PHE A 28 -4.00 5.25 -3.45
C PHE A 28 -4.12 6.49 -2.53
N LEU A 29 -3.14 7.40 -2.53
CA LEU A 29 -3.11 8.55 -1.63
C LEU A 29 -4.16 9.63 -1.95
N VAL A 30 -4.37 9.96 -3.23
CA VAL A 30 -5.26 11.07 -3.64
C VAL A 30 -6.50 10.62 -4.41
N GLY A 31 -6.58 9.35 -4.83
CA GLY A 31 -7.66 8.89 -5.69
C GLY A 31 -9.00 8.65 -5.00
N ASP A 32 -9.08 8.61 -3.67
CA ASP A 32 -10.36 8.50 -2.95
C ASP A 32 -11.28 9.73 -3.14
N ALA A 33 -10.71 10.85 -3.61
CA ALA A 33 -11.47 12.03 -4.03
C ALA A 33 -12.10 11.92 -5.43
N ILE A 34 -11.83 10.84 -6.18
CA ILE A 34 -12.02 10.75 -7.63
C ILE A 34 -12.87 9.51 -7.98
N PRO A 35 -13.69 9.54 -9.05
CA PRO A 35 -14.40 8.35 -9.52
C PRO A 35 -13.51 7.12 -9.69
N ARG A 36 -14.00 5.96 -9.21
CA ARG A 36 -13.25 4.68 -9.20
C ARG A 36 -12.65 4.29 -10.55
N GLN A 37 -13.31 4.66 -11.65
CA GLN A 37 -12.83 4.40 -13.02
C GLN A 37 -11.47 5.04 -13.33
N ILE A 38 -11.17 6.18 -12.71
CA ILE A 38 -9.88 6.89 -12.85
C ILE A 38 -8.91 6.42 -11.75
N ARG A 39 -9.40 6.27 -10.50
CA ARG A 39 -8.58 5.81 -9.37
C ARG A 39 -7.98 4.42 -9.62
N ASP A 40 -8.75 3.48 -10.13
CA ASP A 40 -8.36 2.07 -10.24
C ASP A 40 -7.55 1.77 -11.53
N ASP A 41 -7.24 2.78 -12.36
CA ASP A 41 -6.34 2.70 -13.52
C ASP A 41 -4.94 3.25 -13.20
N PRO A 42 -3.94 2.41 -12.85
CA PRO A 42 -2.59 2.88 -12.52
C PRO A 42 -1.73 3.22 -13.74
N SER A 43 -2.29 3.17 -14.96
CA SER A 43 -1.54 3.48 -16.17
C SER A 43 -1.09 4.94 -16.21
N LEU A 44 -0.13 5.22 -17.08
CA LEU A 44 0.31 6.58 -17.41
C LEU A 44 -0.90 7.50 -17.66
N THR A 45 -1.83 7.09 -18.52
CA THR A 45 -3.07 7.83 -18.84
C THR A 45 -3.99 7.98 -17.63
N GLY A 46 -4.17 6.94 -16.82
CA GLY A 46 -4.95 7.00 -15.59
C GLY A 46 -4.42 8.05 -14.61
N THR A 47 -3.09 8.16 -14.47
CA THR A 47 -2.46 9.19 -13.62
C THR A 47 -2.63 10.62 -14.15
N LEU A 48 -2.70 10.83 -15.47
CA LEU A 48 -3.08 12.14 -16.02
C LEU A 48 -4.52 12.47 -15.66
N ASN A 49 -5.46 11.57 -15.97
CA ASN A 49 -6.88 11.76 -15.69
C ASN A 49 -7.13 12.01 -14.19
N LEU A 50 -6.35 11.38 -13.31
CA LEU A 50 -6.34 11.60 -11.86
C LEU A 50 -5.90 13.03 -11.51
N LEU A 51 -4.72 13.47 -11.98
CA LEU A 51 -4.19 14.80 -11.70
C LEU A 51 -5.04 15.93 -12.32
N GLU A 52 -5.52 15.74 -13.55
CA GLU A 52 -6.44 16.67 -14.21
C GLU A 52 -7.78 16.74 -13.47
N SER A 53 -8.35 15.60 -13.03
CA SER A 53 -9.60 15.60 -12.25
C SER A 53 -9.45 16.26 -10.87
N LEU A 54 -8.28 16.26 -10.25
CA LEU A 54 -8.06 17.01 -9.01
C LEU A 54 -8.03 18.53 -9.27
N PHE A 55 -7.41 18.93 -10.39
CA PHE A 55 -7.31 20.34 -10.79
C PHE A 55 -8.67 20.91 -11.25
N ASP A 56 -9.41 20.18 -12.07
CA ASP A 56 -10.73 20.60 -12.58
C ASP A 56 -11.78 20.71 -11.46
N GLN A 57 -11.64 19.90 -10.39
CA GLN A 57 -12.43 20.01 -9.17
C GLN A 57 -11.93 21.10 -8.19
N GLN A 58 -10.85 21.82 -8.53
CA GLN A 58 -10.16 22.79 -7.66
C GLN A 58 -9.70 22.20 -6.31
N ARG A 59 -9.49 20.88 -6.25
CA ARG A 59 -8.96 20.17 -5.06
C ARG A 59 -7.45 20.33 -4.90
N ILE A 60 -6.76 20.65 -6.00
CA ILE A 60 -5.39 21.17 -6.00
C ILE A 60 -5.37 22.48 -6.79
N ASN A 61 -4.75 23.51 -6.22
CA ASN A 61 -4.56 24.82 -6.83
C ASN A 61 -3.12 25.32 -6.58
N GLU A 62 -2.78 26.54 -7.04
CA GLU A 62 -1.43 27.12 -6.92
C GLU A 62 -0.96 27.36 -5.47
N GLN A 63 -1.81 27.19 -4.45
CA GLN A 63 -1.44 27.24 -3.04
C GLN A 63 -1.07 25.85 -2.47
N ASP A 64 -1.45 24.76 -3.15
CA ASP A 64 -1.26 23.38 -2.70
C ASP A 64 0.10 22.78 -3.11
N PHE A 65 1.06 23.61 -3.55
CA PHE A 65 2.44 23.15 -3.83
C PHE A 65 3.05 22.44 -2.63
N ASP A 66 2.86 22.96 -1.42
CA ASP A 66 3.44 22.38 -0.20
C ASP A 66 2.82 21.01 0.11
N TYR A 67 1.51 20.82 -0.16
CA TYR A 67 0.83 19.53 -0.06
C TYR A 67 1.37 18.51 -1.07
N LEU A 68 1.53 18.90 -2.34
CA LEU A 68 2.09 18.02 -3.38
C LEU A 68 3.57 17.70 -3.10
N ILE A 69 4.36 18.68 -2.68
CA ILE A 69 5.76 18.50 -2.27
C ILE A 69 5.84 17.51 -1.10
N HIS A 70 4.93 17.59 -0.13
CA HIS A 70 4.86 16.64 0.98
C HIS A 70 4.51 15.22 0.50
N ALA A 71 3.42 15.07 -0.25
CA ALA A 71 2.96 13.78 -0.77
C ALA A 71 4.03 13.07 -1.63
N PHE A 72 4.68 13.79 -2.56
CA PHE A 72 5.78 13.22 -3.34
C PHE A 72 7.04 12.95 -2.50
N SER A 73 7.25 13.65 -1.38
CA SER A 73 8.34 13.37 -0.44
C SER A 73 8.08 12.09 0.37
N GLU A 74 6.85 11.85 0.81
CA GLU A 74 6.46 10.59 1.47
C GLU A 74 6.58 9.39 0.53
N LEU A 75 6.19 9.57 -0.74
CA LEU A 75 6.41 8.60 -1.82
C LEU A 75 7.89 8.41 -2.19
N ARG A 76 8.81 9.24 -1.68
CA ARG A 76 10.25 9.28 -2.02
C ARG A 76 10.53 9.60 -3.49
N CYS A 77 9.59 10.25 -4.17
CA CYS A 77 9.71 10.72 -5.56
C CYS A 77 10.53 12.04 -5.60
N TYR A 78 11.81 11.97 -5.24
CA TYR A 78 12.65 13.17 -5.06
C TYR A 78 12.79 14.05 -6.31
N ASP A 79 12.74 13.48 -7.52
CA ASP A 79 12.74 14.24 -8.77
C ASP A 79 11.47 15.07 -8.96
N ALA A 80 10.31 14.53 -8.54
CA ALA A 80 9.04 15.24 -8.55
C ALA A 80 9.05 16.39 -7.52
N VAL A 81 9.52 16.11 -6.29
CA VAL A 81 9.74 17.11 -5.23
C VAL A 81 10.66 18.24 -5.70
N LYS A 82 11.76 17.91 -6.38
CA LYS A 82 12.72 18.88 -6.92
C LYS A 82 12.07 19.80 -7.95
N ARG A 83 11.37 19.23 -8.94
CA ARG A 83 10.68 20.01 -10.00
C ARG A 83 9.59 20.93 -9.43
N LEU A 84 8.82 20.46 -8.44
CA LEU A 84 7.83 21.30 -7.74
C LEU A 84 8.48 22.47 -7.01
N LYS A 85 9.59 22.24 -6.28
CA LYS A 85 10.33 23.30 -5.58
C LYS A 85 10.99 24.32 -6.52
N GLU A 86 11.57 23.86 -7.63
CA GLU A 86 12.12 24.74 -8.66
C GLU A 86 11.04 25.67 -9.23
N HIS A 87 9.86 25.13 -9.53
CA HIS A 87 8.72 25.91 -10.04
C HIS A 87 8.16 26.89 -8.99
N GLN A 88 8.00 26.46 -7.72
CA GLN A 88 7.58 27.33 -6.61
C GLN A 88 8.52 28.54 -6.45
N GLN A 89 9.84 28.34 -6.57
CA GLN A 89 10.83 29.42 -6.54
C GLN A 89 10.72 30.37 -7.73
N HIS A 90 10.38 29.88 -8.92
CA HIS A 90 10.14 30.72 -10.09
C HIS A 90 8.90 31.60 -9.93
N HIS A 91 7.79 31.07 -9.42
CA HIS A 91 6.58 31.87 -9.11
C HIS A 91 6.86 32.96 -8.06
N GLN A 92 7.60 32.62 -6.98
CA GLN A 92 7.96 33.60 -5.96
C GLN A 92 8.81 34.76 -6.52
N LYS A 93 9.77 34.47 -7.42
CA LYS A 93 10.57 35.50 -8.09
C LYS A 93 9.74 36.41 -8.99
N GLN A 94 8.89 35.83 -9.85
CA GLN A 94 8.02 36.61 -10.74
C GLN A 94 7.01 37.48 -9.98
N SER A 95 6.47 36.98 -8.86
CA SER A 95 5.60 37.77 -7.97
C SER A 95 6.34 38.98 -7.38
N GLY A 96 7.57 38.77 -6.88
CA GLY A 96 8.40 39.85 -6.33
C GLY A 96 8.85 40.89 -7.36
N GLU A 97 9.20 40.46 -8.58
CA GLU A 97 9.55 41.37 -9.68
C GLU A 97 8.34 42.24 -10.07
N ASN A 98 7.16 41.64 -10.25
CA ASN A 98 5.93 42.39 -10.56
C ASN A 98 5.55 43.37 -9.43
N GLU A 99 5.71 42.99 -8.16
CA GLU A 99 5.47 43.89 -7.03
C GLU A 99 6.49 45.05 -6.98
N SER A 100 7.73 44.82 -7.40
CA SER A 100 8.74 45.86 -7.52
C SER A 100 8.44 46.85 -8.65
N ILE A 101 8.03 46.36 -9.82
CA ILE A 101 7.63 47.18 -10.97
C ILE A 101 6.39 48.02 -10.63
N LEU A 102 5.41 47.45 -9.91
CA LEU A 102 4.24 48.18 -9.45
C LEU A 102 4.60 49.27 -8.43
N LYS A 103 5.53 49.00 -7.51
CA LYS A 103 6.04 50.01 -6.56
C LYS A 103 6.86 51.11 -7.24
N GLU A 104 7.50 50.81 -8.37
CA GLU A 104 8.25 51.78 -9.17
C GLU A 104 7.31 52.64 -10.03
N SER A 105 6.32 52.05 -10.71
CA SER A 105 5.32 52.82 -11.47
C SER A 105 4.45 53.71 -10.57
N VAL A 106 4.13 53.26 -9.34
CA VAL A 106 3.44 54.09 -8.35
C VAL A 106 4.34 55.21 -7.84
N LYS A 107 5.67 55.03 -7.77
CA LYS A 107 6.60 56.13 -7.47
C LYS A 107 6.62 57.15 -8.60
N ASP A 108 6.67 56.73 -9.86
CA ASP A 108 6.67 57.68 -10.99
C ASP A 108 5.37 58.50 -11.05
N ASP A 109 4.21 57.85 -10.88
CA ASP A 109 2.90 58.51 -10.86
C ASP A 109 2.68 59.41 -9.61
N VAL A 110 3.38 59.11 -8.51
CA VAL A 110 3.46 59.99 -7.33
C VAL A 110 4.49 61.11 -7.53
N GLN A 111 5.57 60.89 -8.27
CA GLN A 111 6.64 61.87 -8.47
C GLN A 111 6.22 62.95 -9.47
N ASP A 112 5.40 62.61 -10.47
CA ASP A 112 4.76 63.60 -11.35
C ASP A 112 3.76 64.49 -10.56
N LYS A 113 3.09 63.92 -9.54
CA LYS A 113 2.21 64.65 -8.60
C LYS A 113 2.94 65.36 -7.44
N MET A 114 4.15 64.92 -7.07
CA MET A 114 4.99 65.50 -6.01
C MET A 114 6.01 66.51 -6.52
N SER A 115 6.07 66.77 -7.83
CA SER A 115 6.77 67.92 -8.42
C SER A 115 6.32 69.28 -7.83
N VAL A 116 5.19 69.32 -7.10
CA VAL A 116 4.66 70.47 -6.36
C VAL A 116 5.14 70.55 -4.89
N ILE A 117 5.65 69.47 -4.28
CA ILE A 117 6.02 69.44 -2.85
C ILE A 117 7.41 68.83 -2.66
N ASN A 118 8.38 69.71 -2.41
CA ASN A 118 9.81 69.42 -2.43
C ASN A 118 10.40 69.17 -1.02
N PHE A 119 11.60 68.57 -0.95
CA PHE A 119 12.50 68.42 0.22
C PHE A 119 12.10 67.50 1.40
N SER A 120 12.76 66.33 1.54
CA SER A 120 13.90 66.17 2.49
C SER A 120 14.39 64.72 2.72
N ARG A 121 15.72 64.60 2.88
CA ARG A 121 16.54 63.60 3.62
C ARG A 121 16.90 62.21 3.01
N VAL A 122 18.20 61.99 3.11
CA VAL A 122 19.11 60.97 2.58
C VAL A 122 19.45 59.91 3.65
N ILE A 123 19.74 58.65 3.28
CA ILE A 123 20.99 57.85 3.58
C ILE A 123 20.77 56.31 3.53
N SER A 124 21.62 55.63 2.71
CA SER A 124 22.20 54.26 2.70
C SER A 124 21.47 53.03 3.29
N SER A 125 21.34 51.84 2.65
CA SER A 125 22.30 50.92 1.94
C SER A 125 23.14 50.03 2.90
N ASP A 126 23.57 48.78 2.62
CA ASP A 126 23.91 48.01 1.38
C ASP A 126 23.59 46.47 1.47
N ILE A 127 24.07 45.64 0.51
CA ILE A 127 23.89 44.16 0.36
C ILE A 127 25.25 43.45 0.14
N SER A 128 25.44 42.17 0.55
CA SER A 128 26.37 41.24 -0.14
C SER A 128 26.06 39.74 0.07
N ASN A 129 26.43 38.91 -0.92
CA ASN A 129 26.25 37.45 -1.03
C ASN A 129 27.62 36.74 -1.12
N THR A 130 27.70 35.44 -0.82
CA THR A 130 28.59 34.48 -1.53
C THR A 130 28.12 33.01 -1.39
N HIS A 131 28.53 32.18 -2.36
CA HIS A 131 28.20 30.75 -2.53
C HIS A 131 29.52 29.98 -2.79
N GLU A 132 29.63 28.73 -2.34
CA GLU A 132 30.67 27.77 -2.80
C GLU A 132 30.10 26.36 -2.99
N SER A 133 30.75 25.56 -3.85
CA SER A 133 30.38 24.17 -4.17
C SER A 133 31.60 23.35 -4.63
N ILE A 134 31.62 22.04 -4.32
CA ILE A 134 32.74 21.12 -4.55
C ILE A 134 32.28 19.87 -5.31
N SER A 135 33.13 19.29 -6.17
CA SER A 135 32.88 18.03 -6.90
C SER A 135 33.94 16.95 -6.62
N ILE A 136 33.62 15.69 -6.90
CA ILE A 136 34.52 14.53 -6.74
C ILE A 136 34.40 13.60 -7.97
N GLN A 137 35.54 13.08 -8.45
CA GLN A 137 35.65 12.09 -9.55
C GLN A 137 35.90 10.66 -9.03
N ASN A 138 35.54 9.64 -9.83
CA ASN A 138 35.90 8.24 -9.61
C ASN A 138 36.41 7.56 -10.91
N LYS A 139 37.18 6.47 -10.78
CA LYS A 139 37.96 5.83 -11.86
C LYS A 139 37.85 4.29 -11.82
N PRO A 140 37.79 3.56 -12.95
CA PRO A 140 37.62 2.08 -12.97
C PRO A 140 38.92 1.28 -13.21
N ILE A 141 38.84 -0.05 -13.04
CA ILE A 141 39.94 -1.05 -13.15
C ILE A 141 39.56 -2.14 -14.19
N ILE A 142 40.57 -2.75 -14.85
CA ILE A 142 40.44 -3.83 -15.86
C ILE A 142 41.26 -5.06 -15.42
N ILE A 143 40.82 -6.28 -15.78
CA ILE A 143 41.56 -7.55 -15.60
C ILE A 143 41.55 -8.35 -16.93
N ASN A 144 42.66 -9.00 -17.26
CA ASN A 144 42.85 -9.85 -18.46
C ASN A 144 42.92 -11.35 -18.12
N GLN A 145 42.63 -12.20 -19.11
CA GLN A 145 42.90 -13.65 -19.09
C GLN A 145 43.89 -14.05 -20.20
N GLN A 146 44.62 -15.15 -20.02
CA GLN A 146 45.52 -15.74 -21.03
C GLN A 146 45.16 -17.21 -21.29
N ASN A 147 45.35 -17.63 -22.55
CA ASN A 147 45.27 -19.01 -23.02
C ASN A 147 46.65 -19.51 -23.46
N SER A 148 46.89 -20.82 -23.41
CA SER A 148 48.03 -21.44 -24.09
C SER A 148 47.67 -22.81 -24.69
N GLN A 149 48.15 -23.06 -25.89
CA GLN A 149 48.13 -24.35 -26.59
C GLN A 149 49.54 -24.96 -26.55
N ASN A 150 49.64 -26.28 -26.71
CA ASN A 150 50.79 -26.88 -27.40
C ASN A 150 50.47 -28.29 -27.90
N SER A 151 51.09 -28.68 -29.01
CA SER A 151 51.00 -30.02 -29.62
C SER A 151 52.41 -30.58 -29.86
N SER A 152 52.52 -31.90 -29.96
CA SER A 152 53.73 -32.54 -30.52
C SER A 152 53.41 -33.90 -31.15
N TYR A 153 54.22 -34.26 -32.15
CA TYR A 153 54.00 -35.35 -33.11
C TYR A 153 55.11 -36.40 -32.92
N ILE A 154 54.82 -37.70 -33.03
CA ILE A 154 55.83 -38.79 -32.97
C ILE A 154 55.53 -39.83 -34.07
N PRO A 155 56.54 -40.32 -34.84
CA PRO A 155 56.33 -41.10 -36.05
C PRO A 155 56.26 -42.64 -35.86
N ASN A 156 55.82 -43.33 -36.91
CA ASN A 156 55.57 -44.78 -36.96
C ASN A 156 56.84 -45.64 -37.17
N ILE A 157 56.86 -46.82 -36.53
CA ILE A 157 57.81 -47.92 -36.81
C ILE A 157 57.02 -49.25 -36.92
N PRO A 158 57.14 -50.04 -38.01
CA PRO A 158 56.43 -51.31 -38.15
C PRO A 158 57.22 -52.49 -37.56
N ILE A 159 56.66 -53.17 -36.56
CA ILE A 159 57.26 -54.36 -35.92
C ILE A 159 56.45 -55.62 -36.26
N LYS A 160 57.13 -56.68 -36.70
CA LYS A 160 56.51 -57.95 -37.13
C LYS A 160 55.89 -58.73 -35.95
N SER A 161 54.76 -59.38 -36.21
CA SER A 161 53.90 -59.99 -35.18
C SER A 161 54.43 -61.32 -34.62
N LYS A 162 54.85 -61.32 -33.34
CA LYS A 162 54.69 -62.51 -32.48
C LYS A 162 53.25 -62.57 -31.97
N LYS A 163 52.73 -63.77 -31.70
CA LYS A 163 51.35 -63.97 -31.17
C LYS A 163 51.15 -63.09 -29.93
N ASN A 164 50.29 -62.09 -30.07
CA ASN A 164 50.34 -60.91 -29.23
C ASN A 164 49.61 -61.16 -27.89
N PRO A 165 50.27 -61.05 -26.71
CA PRO A 165 49.60 -61.21 -25.40
C PRO A 165 48.45 -60.21 -25.19
N PHE A 166 48.42 -59.14 -25.99
CA PHE A 166 47.31 -58.21 -26.15
C PHE A 166 45.94 -58.88 -26.36
N ASN A 167 45.85 -60.05 -27.01
CA ASN A 167 44.56 -60.74 -27.19
C ASN A 167 43.98 -61.31 -25.89
N VAL A 168 44.82 -61.70 -24.92
CA VAL A 168 44.37 -62.11 -23.58
C VAL A 168 43.94 -60.88 -22.78
N TYR A 169 44.71 -59.80 -22.87
CA TYR A 169 44.41 -58.52 -22.23
C TYR A 169 43.08 -57.92 -22.74
N LEU A 170 42.84 -57.93 -24.05
CA LEU A 170 41.57 -57.50 -24.67
C LEU A 170 40.38 -58.37 -24.24
N LYS A 171 40.55 -59.67 -24.01
CA LYS A 171 39.48 -60.54 -23.50
C LYS A 171 39.09 -60.15 -22.07
N ASN A 172 40.08 -59.90 -21.21
CA ASN A 172 39.84 -59.44 -19.84
C ASN A 172 39.20 -58.05 -19.81
N ILE A 173 39.63 -57.13 -20.67
CA ILE A 173 38.99 -55.81 -20.83
C ILE A 173 37.52 -55.95 -21.26
N LYS A 174 37.22 -56.78 -22.26
CA LYS A 174 35.82 -57.01 -22.70
C LYS A 174 34.94 -57.56 -21.57
N GLN A 175 35.47 -58.48 -20.75
CA GLN A 175 34.76 -59.02 -19.60
C GLN A 175 34.54 -57.96 -18.50
N LEU A 176 35.54 -57.12 -18.23
CA LEU A 176 35.44 -55.99 -17.30
C LEU A 176 34.42 -54.94 -17.78
N MET A 177 34.43 -54.59 -19.07
CA MET A 177 33.45 -53.68 -19.66
C MET A 177 32.04 -54.24 -19.57
N LYS A 178 31.83 -55.54 -19.85
CA LYS A 178 30.51 -56.18 -19.75
C LYS A 178 29.97 -56.15 -18.31
N SER A 179 30.82 -56.42 -17.32
CA SER A 179 30.47 -56.33 -15.89
C SER A 179 30.11 -54.89 -15.47
N ARG A 180 30.92 -53.89 -15.88
CA ARG A 180 30.64 -52.47 -15.63
C ARG A 180 29.33 -52.02 -16.29
N LEU A 181 29.02 -52.48 -17.50
CA LEU A 181 27.77 -52.17 -18.19
C LEU A 181 26.56 -52.71 -17.44
N THR A 182 26.61 -53.95 -16.92
CA THR A 182 25.53 -54.51 -16.10
C THR A 182 25.34 -53.77 -14.78
N ILE A 183 26.42 -53.30 -14.14
CA ILE A 183 26.33 -52.45 -12.94
C ILE A 183 25.68 -51.11 -13.29
N PHE A 184 26.06 -50.49 -14.41
CA PHE A 184 25.49 -49.21 -14.85
C PHE A 184 23.99 -49.33 -15.18
N GLN A 185 23.58 -50.41 -15.86
CA GLN A 185 22.17 -50.72 -16.11
C GLN A 185 21.38 -50.92 -14.82
N PHE A 186 21.95 -51.59 -13.81
CA PHE A 186 21.32 -51.77 -12.51
C PHE A 186 21.16 -50.43 -11.76
N VAL A 187 22.20 -49.59 -11.70
CA VAL A 187 22.12 -48.25 -11.09
C VAL A 187 21.07 -47.39 -11.79
N PHE A 188 21.03 -47.40 -13.12
CA PHE A 188 20.01 -46.67 -13.88
C PHE A 188 18.59 -47.16 -13.57
N PHE A 189 18.39 -48.47 -13.43
CA PHE A 189 17.10 -49.06 -13.04
C PHE A 189 16.65 -48.61 -11.65
N ILE A 190 17.55 -48.62 -10.66
CA ILE A 190 17.26 -48.13 -9.29
C ILE A 190 16.88 -46.64 -9.29
N LEU A 191 17.59 -45.79 -10.05
CA LEU A 191 17.25 -44.37 -10.18
C LEU A 191 15.86 -44.14 -10.79
N ASN A 192 15.45 -44.95 -11.78
CA ASN A 192 14.10 -44.87 -12.34
C ASN A 192 13.02 -45.26 -11.31
N ILE A 193 13.25 -46.30 -10.50
CA ILE A 193 12.33 -46.67 -9.41
C ILE A 193 12.19 -45.53 -8.39
N ILE A 194 13.28 -44.89 -7.98
CA ILE A 194 13.24 -43.74 -7.06
C ILE A 194 12.46 -42.56 -7.67
N GLY A 195 12.65 -42.29 -8.97
CA GLY A 195 11.89 -41.27 -9.69
C GLY A 195 10.38 -41.55 -9.68
N ILE A 196 9.97 -42.79 -10.00
CA ILE A 196 8.56 -43.21 -9.98
C ILE A 196 7.95 -43.06 -8.58
N ILE A 197 8.65 -43.53 -7.53
CA ILE A 197 8.19 -43.40 -6.14
C ILE A 197 8.00 -41.92 -5.76
N THR A 198 8.94 -41.06 -6.15
CA THR A 198 8.87 -39.61 -5.86
C THR A 198 7.64 -38.97 -6.51
N VAL A 199 7.36 -39.29 -7.78
CA VAL A 199 6.15 -38.81 -8.48
C VAL A 199 4.87 -39.30 -7.80
N VAL A 200 4.81 -40.57 -7.40
CA VAL A 200 3.65 -41.13 -6.69
C VAL A 200 3.42 -40.43 -5.35
N VAL A 201 4.48 -40.15 -4.57
CA VAL A 201 4.37 -39.41 -3.30
C VAL A 201 3.87 -37.99 -3.52
N ILE A 202 4.37 -37.27 -4.54
CA ILE A 202 3.89 -35.93 -4.91
C ILE A 202 2.40 -35.96 -5.29
N LEU A 203 1.98 -36.95 -6.09
CA LEU A 203 0.57 -37.11 -6.48
C LEU A 203 -0.34 -37.40 -5.27
N ILE A 204 0.09 -38.25 -4.34
CA ILE A 204 -0.66 -38.53 -3.10
C ILE A 204 -0.76 -37.26 -2.23
N TYR A 205 0.34 -36.51 -2.08
CA TYR A 205 0.36 -35.28 -1.30
C TYR A 205 -0.56 -34.20 -1.90
N ASN A 206 -0.47 -33.98 -3.21
CA ASN A 206 -1.34 -33.03 -3.93
C ASN A 206 -2.81 -33.45 -3.90
N LYS A 207 -3.13 -34.75 -4.01
CA LYS A 207 -4.50 -35.27 -3.88
C LYS A 207 -5.05 -35.11 -2.45
N LYS A 208 -4.19 -35.21 -1.43
CA LYS A 208 -4.60 -34.93 -0.04
C LYS A 208 -4.90 -33.45 0.16
N ALA A 209 -4.09 -32.56 -0.44
CA ALA A 209 -4.31 -31.11 -0.41
C ALA A 209 -5.54 -30.65 -1.22
N SER A 210 -5.92 -31.35 -2.29
CA SER A 210 -7.15 -31.03 -3.06
C SER A 210 -8.44 -31.48 -2.37
N ASN A 211 -8.35 -32.43 -1.44
CA ASN A 211 -9.51 -33.01 -0.76
C ASN A 211 -9.89 -32.30 0.55
N THR A 212 -9.05 -31.42 1.08
CA THR A 212 -9.51 -30.35 1.96
C THR A 212 -10.53 -29.52 1.19
N SER A 213 -11.81 -29.57 1.60
CA SER A 213 -12.84 -28.73 1.01
C SER A 213 -12.39 -27.28 1.10
N LYS A 214 -12.09 -26.67 -0.06
CA LYS A 214 -12.02 -25.22 -0.15
C LYS A 214 -13.45 -24.71 -0.06
N ASP A 215 -13.91 -24.55 1.18
CA ASP A 215 -15.14 -23.86 1.47
C ASP A 215 -14.97 -22.43 0.94
N VAL A 216 -15.80 -22.10 -0.05
CA VAL A 216 -15.62 -20.88 -0.84
C VAL A 216 -16.21 -19.74 -0.03
N MET A 217 -15.39 -19.10 0.78
CA MET A 217 -15.79 -17.93 1.52
C MET A 217 -15.83 -16.71 0.60
N LEU A 218 -16.95 -15.99 0.59
CA LEU A 218 -17.04 -14.68 -0.02
C LEU A 218 -16.66 -13.63 1.01
N ILE A 219 -15.69 -12.78 0.66
CA ILE A 219 -15.27 -11.65 1.48
C ILE A 219 -15.90 -10.39 0.89
N LYS A 220 -16.59 -9.60 1.72
CA LYS A 220 -17.04 -8.26 1.40
C LYS A 220 -16.34 -7.25 2.31
N VAL A 221 -15.68 -6.28 1.69
CA VAL A 221 -15.09 -5.13 2.38
C VAL A 221 -16.16 -4.06 2.53
N GLY A 222 -16.37 -3.59 3.76
CA GLY A 222 -17.35 -2.57 4.09
C GLY A 222 -16.94 -1.15 3.70
N PHE A 223 -17.76 -0.17 4.06
CA PHE A 223 -17.38 1.23 3.90
C PHE A 223 -16.31 1.62 4.95
N LEU A 224 -15.47 2.60 4.60
CA LEU A 224 -14.61 3.26 5.59
C LEU A 224 -15.41 4.42 6.16
N HIS A 225 -15.69 4.36 7.46
CA HIS A 225 -16.43 5.34 8.22
C HIS A 225 -15.46 6.17 9.07
N GLY A 226 -15.60 7.49 9.11
CA GLY A 226 -14.65 8.39 9.80
C GLY A 226 -13.55 8.91 8.87
N ASN A 227 -12.41 9.32 9.43
CA ASN A 227 -11.30 9.96 8.70
C ASN A 227 -10.08 9.04 8.59
N GLY A 228 -9.70 8.67 7.36
CA GLY A 228 -8.52 7.83 7.07
C GLY A 228 -7.16 8.53 7.15
N PHE A 229 -7.09 9.71 7.78
CA PHE A 229 -5.86 10.51 7.96
C PHE A 229 -5.60 10.86 9.44
N GLY A 230 -5.99 10.00 10.40
CA GLY A 230 -5.88 10.28 11.83
C GLY A 230 -5.63 9.03 12.68
N GLY A 231 -4.62 9.07 13.54
CA GLY A 231 -4.29 7.97 14.45
C GLY A 231 -3.44 6.85 13.83
N ASP A 232 -3.19 5.80 14.62
CA ASP A 232 -2.41 4.63 14.19
C ASP A 232 -3.32 3.64 13.46
N SER A 233 -2.88 3.06 12.34
CA SER A 233 -3.65 2.05 11.62
C SER A 233 -3.64 0.69 12.32
N PHE A 234 -4.76 0.00 12.34
CA PHE A 234 -4.90 -1.35 12.91
C PHE A 234 -5.67 -2.29 11.99
N ASN A 235 -5.44 -3.60 12.13
CA ASN A 235 -6.14 -4.64 11.36
C ASN A 235 -6.27 -5.91 12.21
N ASP A 236 -7.44 -6.17 12.79
CA ASP A 236 -7.62 -7.29 13.72
C ASP A 236 -7.30 -8.66 13.13
N ALA A 237 -7.46 -8.86 11.82
CA ALA A 237 -7.08 -10.12 11.18
C ALA A 237 -5.58 -10.42 11.32
N GLU A 238 -4.74 -9.38 11.26
CA GLU A 238 -3.29 -9.50 11.44
C GLU A 238 -2.93 -9.44 12.93
N ASP A 239 -3.42 -8.41 13.64
CA ASP A 239 -3.17 -8.15 15.07
C ASP A 239 -3.58 -9.31 15.99
N CYS A 240 -4.70 -9.99 15.69
CA CYS A 240 -5.18 -11.15 16.44
C CYS A 240 -4.90 -12.49 15.74
N SER A 241 -4.22 -12.48 14.58
CA SER A 241 -3.93 -13.68 13.77
C SER A 241 -5.18 -14.51 13.45
N LEU A 242 -6.26 -13.84 13.01
CA LEU A 242 -7.56 -14.46 12.78
C LEU A 242 -7.57 -15.33 11.52
N THR A 243 -8.26 -16.46 11.61
CA THR A 243 -8.58 -17.34 10.49
C THR A 243 -10.03 -17.14 10.04
N PHE A 244 -10.41 -17.72 8.90
CA PHE A 244 -11.79 -17.70 8.42
C PHE A 244 -12.80 -18.45 9.32
N ASN A 245 -12.32 -19.26 10.26
CA ASN A 245 -13.16 -19.93 11.26
C ASN A 245 -13.40 -19.05 12.49
N ASP A 246 -12.60 -18.00 12.67
CA ASP A 246 -12.69 -17.12 13.82
C ASP A 246 -13.81 -16.10 13.64
N ARG A 247 -14.61 -15.95 14.69
CA ARG A 247 -15.80 -15.10 14.72
C ARG A 247 -15.64 -14.05 15.80
N LEU A 248 -16.12 -12.84 15.52
CA LEU A 248 -16.38 -11.84 16.56
C LEU A 248 -17.45 -12.39 17.51
N ILE A 249 -17.18 -12.41 18.81
CA ILE A 249 -18.09 -12.93 19.85
C ILE A 249 -18.46 -11.90 20.93
N GLY A 250 -17.73 -10.78 21.00
CA GLY A 250 -18.03 -9.71 21.94
C GLY A 250 -17.36 -8.40 21.57
N ILE A 251 -17.99 -7.30 21.97
CA ILE A 251 -17.51 -5.93 21.79
C ILE A 251 -17.59 -5.21 23.14
N THR A 252 -16.52 -4.54 23.55
CA THR A 252 -16.50 -3.62 24.68
C THR A 252 -16.11 -2.23 24.17
N ALA A 253 -16.85 -1.19 24.50
CA ALA A 253 -16.56 0.17 24.03
C ALA A 253 -16.55 1.17 25.20
N GLY A 254 -15.47 1.96 25.28
CA GLY A 254 -15.37 3.08 26.21
C GLY A 254 -15.62 4.41 25.49
N TRP A 255 -16.66 5.13 25.90
CA TRP A 255 -17.15 6.31 25.20
C TRP A 255 -17.53 7.47 26.13
N SER A 256 -17.64 8.67 25.55
CA SER A 256 -18.18 9.88 26.16
C SER A 256 -19.33 10.42 25.31
N THR A 257 -20.09 11.38 25.86
CA THR A 257 -21.30 11.97 25.25
C THR A 257 -21.17 12.42 23.78
N ASP A 258 -19.95 12.62 23.30
CA ASP A 258 -19.61 13.12 21.97
C ASP A 258 -18.78 12.16 21.08
N LYS A 259 -18.16 11.09 21.61
CA LYS A 259 -17.19 10.26 20.86
C LYS A 259 -16.89 8.90 21.52
N ILE A 260 -16.33 7.97 20.75
CA ILE A 260 -15.76 6.70 21.25
C ILE A 260 -14.25 6.89 21.50
N GLY A 261 -13.82 6.64 22.74
CA GLY A 261 -12.41 6.75 23.16
C GLY A 261 -11.61 5.48 22.85
N TYR A 262 -12.21 4.32 23.14
CA TYR A 262 -11.65 3.03 22.76
C TYR A 262 -12.74 2.01 22.38
N ILE A 263 -12.37 1.01 21.57
CA ILE A 263 -13.17 -0.17 21.30
C ILE A 263 -12.28 -1.42 21.36
N THR A 264 -12.81 -2.49 21.94
CA THR A 264 -12.17 -3.80 22.03
C THR A 264 -13.06 -4.82 21.35
N PHE A 265 -12.50 -5.52 20.36
CA PHE A 265 -13.16 -6.66 19.72
C PHE A 265 -12.61 -7.96 20.32
N THR A 266 -13.49 -8.90 20.66
CA THR A 266 -13.16 -10.19 21.27
C THR A 266 -13.59 -11.34 20.35
N TYR A 267 -12.67 -12.25 20.06
CA TYR A 267 -12.79 -13.27 19.02
C TYR A 267 -12.85 -14.70 19.60
N SER A 268 -13.47 -15.62 18.86
CA SER A 268 -13.69 -17.02 19.27
C SER A 268 -12.42 -17.84 19.57
N ASN A 269 -11.26 -17.41 19.09
CA ASN A 269 -9.96 -17.99 19.44
C ASN A 269 -9.40 -17.48 20.79
N GLY A 270 -10.16 -16.70 21.54
CA GLY A 270 -9.77 -16.11 22.82
C GLY A 270 -8.80 -14.93 22.69
N LYS A 271 -8.62 -14.37 21.48
CA LYS A 271 -7.89 -13.11 21.28
C LYS A 271 -8.83 -11.92 21.38
N SER A 272 -8.31 -10.83 21.89
CA SER A 272 -8.93 -9.51 21.82
C SER A 272 -7.87 -8.44 21.66
N LYS A 273 -8.27 -7.30 21.10
CA LYS A 273 -7.41 -6.15 20.87
C LYS A 273 -8.20 -4.86 21.12
N GLN A 274 -7.65 -3.98 21.94
CA GLN A 274 -8.19 -2.64 22.15
C GLN A 274 -7.56 -1.68 21.13
N HIS A 275 -8.40 -0.88 20.50
CA HIS A 275 -8.05 0.23 19.63
C HIS A 275 -8.52 1.54 20.25
N GLY A 276 -7.75 2.61 20.09
CA GLY A 276 -7.97 3.86 20.84
C GLY A 276 -7.54 3.77 22.31
N ARG A 277 -7.81 4.82 23.10
CA ARG A 277 -7.28 4.98 24.46
C ARG A 277 -8.32 5.56 25.42
N THR A 278 -8.28 5.09 26.66
CA THR A 278 -8.95 5.76 27.79
C THR A 278 -8.26 7.10 28.07
N LEU A 279 -8.95 8.21 27.83
CA LEU A 279 -8.40 9.55 28.05
C LEU A 279 -8.74 10.08 29.45
N TYR A 280 -7.72 10.13 30.30
CA TYR A 280 -7.78 10.82 31.58
C TYR A 280 -7.99 12.34 31.36
N PRO A 281 -8.81 13.05 32.17
CA PRO A 281 -9.48 12.62 33.40
C PRO A 281 -10.89 12.08 33.21
N TYR A 282 -11.34 11.82 31.97
CA TYR A 282 -12.70 11.35 31.73
C TYR A 282 -12.81 9.86 32.09
N VAL A 283 -13.78 9.50 32.92
CA VAL A 283 -14.17 8.10 33.12
C VAL A 283 -15.19 7.79 32.02
N PRO A 284 -14.82 7.01 30.97
CA PRO A 284 -15.76 6.70 29.92
C PRO A 284 -16.91 5.84 30.44
N HIS A 285 -18.11 6.06 29.91
CA HIS A 285 -19.12 5.01 29.93
C HIS A 285 -18.53 3.80 29.21
N THR A 286 -18.59 2.63 29.85
CA THR A 286 -18.04 1.39 29.31
C THR A 286 -19.18 0.39 29.26
N ASP A 287 -19.56 0.04 28.03
CA ASP A 287 -20.65 -0.90 27.76
C ASP A 287 -20.11 -2.10 26.98
N GLU A 288 -20.78 -3.24 27.15
CA GLU A 288 -20.38 -4.53 26.60
C GLU A 288 -21.54 -5.17 25.84
N PHE A 289 -21.23 -5.82 24.72
CA PHE A 289 -22.19 -6.56 23.91
C PHE A 289 -21.58 -7.91 23.51
N GLU A 290 -21.84 -8.92 24.34
CA GLU A 290 -21.51 -10.32 24.05
C GLU A 290 -22.58 -10.97 23.16
N LEU A 291 -22.17 -11.89 22.29
CA LEU A 291 -23.03 -12.67 21.40
C LEU A 291 -23.34 -14.06 21.97
N ASN A 292 -24.57 -14.52 21.76
CA ASN A 292 -24.94 -15.91 22.07
C ASN A 292 -24.25 -16.89 21.09
N SER A 293 -24.10 -18.16 21.46
CA SER A 293 -23.34 -19.16 20.69
C SER A 293 -23.79 -19.38 19.24
N ASN A 294 -25.05 -19.07 18.92
CA ASN A 294 -25.67 -19.21 17.59
C ASN A 294 -25.99 -17.85 16.95
N GLU A 295 -25.43 -16.77 17.48
CA GLU A 295 -25.69 -15.40 17.08
C GLU A 295 -24.46 -14.80 16.43
N PHE A 296 -24.67 -13.98 15.41
CA PHE A 296 -23.63 -13.26 14.71
C PHE A 296 -24.14 -11.88 14.28
N ILE A 297 -23.21 -10.94 14.14
CA ILE A 297 -23.51 -9.60 13.67
C ILE A 297 -23.68 -9.63 12.15
N ASP A 298 -24.82 -9.16 11.66
CA ASP A 298 -25.18 -9.05 10.24
C ASP A 298 -25.43 -7.60 9.80
N GLY A 299 -25.35 -6.64 10.72
CA GLY A 299 -25.32 -5.21 10.40
C GLY A 299 -24.66 -4.34 11.47
N VAL A 300 -24.19 -3.16 11.05
CA VAL A 300 -23.72 -2.09 11.94
C VAL A 300 -24.33 -0.76 11.51
N THR A 301 -24.90 -0.02 12.46
CA THR A 301 -25.18 1.42 12.30
C THR A 301 -24.01 2.21 12.85
N VAL A 302 -23.45 3.10 12.03
CA VAL A 302 -22.33 3.96 12.40
C VAL A 302 -22.80 5.41 12.41
N TYR A 303 -22.52 6.12 13.50
CA TYR A 303 -22.69 7.56 13.59
C TYR A 303 -21.33 8.23 13.43
N THR A 304 -21.20 9.11 12.44
CA THR A 304 -19.97 9.85 12.15
C THR A 304 -20.16 11.35 12.35
N GLY A 305 -19.12 12.09 12.75
CA GLY A 305 -19.29 13.52 12.99
C GLY A 305 -18.00 14.28 13.17
N ILE A 306 -18.05 15.57 12.82
CA ILE A 306 -16.97 16.52 13.12
C ILE A 306 -16.98 16.80 14.62
N ARG A 307 -15.80 16.75 15.25
CA ARG A 307 -15.59 17.13 16.65
C ARG A 307 -14.43 18.11 16.75
N GLY A 308 -14.62 19.15 17.55
CA GLY A 308 -13.62 20.19 17.86
C GLY A 308 -12.47 19.68 18.74
N ILE A 309 -11.84 18.59 18.34
CA ILE A 309 -10.52 18.21 18.84
C ILE A 309 -9.54 19.20 18.23
N PHE A 310 -8.69 19.81 19.05
CA PHE A 310 -7.54 20.59 18.59
C PHE A 310 -6.48 19.66 17.98
N ASN A 311 -6.74 19.20 16.77
CA ASN A 311 -5.76 18.62 15.88
C ASN A 311 -5.12 19.78 15.09
N PRO A 312 -3.82 20.10 15.28
CA PRO A 312 -3.17 21.21 14.57
C PRO A 312 -3.17 21.03 13.04
N PHE A 313 -3.37 19.79 12.55
CA PHE A 313 -3.47 19.46 11.14
C PHE A 313 -4.92 19.54 10.60
N GLN A 314 -5.93 19.67 11.46
CA GLN A 314 -7.35 19.72 11.09
C GLN A 314 -8.05 20.85 11.88
N PRO A 315 -7.83 22.13 11.51
CA PRO A 315 -8.29 23.29 12.29
C PRO A 315 -9.82 23.41 12.39
N ASN A 316 -10.57 22.75 11.50
CA ASN A 316 -12.03 22.68 11.54
C ASN A 316 -12.56 21.52 12.41
N GLY A 317 -11.68 20.82 13.12
CA GLY A 317 -11.98 19.61 13.88
C GLY A 317 -11.81 18.32 13.06
N SER A 318 -11.67 17.20 13.77
CA SER A 318 -11.56 15.87 13.14
C SER A 318 -12.94 15.28 12.86
N PHE A 319 -13.09 14.60 11.72
CA PHE A 319 -14.25 13.76 11.43
C PHE A 319 -14.01 12.36 12.01
N LEU A 320 -14.84 11.92 12.95
CA LEU A 320 -14.63 10.70 13.75
C LEU A 320 -15.80 9.73 13.63
N VAL A 321 -15.58 8.50 14.09
CA VAL A 321 -16.68 7.63 14.54
C VAL A 321 -17.13 8.09 15.93
N VAL A 322 -18.34 8.63 16.01
CA VAL A 322 -18.90 9.21 17.24
C VAL A 322 -19.89 8.29 17.94
N GLY A 323 -20.45 7.30 17.24
CA GLY A 323 -21.29 6.27 17.82
C GLY A 323 -21.41 5.01 16.97
N LEU A 324 -21.76 3.88 17.60
CA LEU A 324 -21.92 2.56 16.99
C LEU A 324 -23.10 1.80 17.61
N ARG A 325 -23.89 1.14 16.77
CA ARG A 325 -24.87 0.12 17.19
C ARG A 325 -24.73 -1.12 16.32
N PHE A 326 -24.67 -2.29 16.95
CA PHE A 326 -24.52 -3.57 16.27
C PHE A 326 -25.87 -4.30 16.19
N HIS A 327 -26.15 -4.94 15.06
CA HIS A 327 -27.37 -5.70 14.79
C HIS A 327 -27.01 -7.16 14.56
N THR A 328 -27.85 -8.07 15.04
CA THR A 328 -27.60 -9.51 14.93
C THR A 328 -28.66 -10.23 14.12
N ASN A 329 -28.28 -11.38 13.57
CA ASN A 329 -29.14 -12.28 12.81
C ASN A 329 -30.36 -12.82 13.58
N GLN A 330 -30.43 -12.59 14.90
CA GLN A 330 -31.55 -12.95 15.77
C GLN A 330 -32.46 -11.75 16.10
N GLY A 331 -32.20 -10.59 15.50
CA GLY A 331 -32.97 -9.36 15.72
C GLY A 331 -32.64 -8.62 17.02
N ARG A 332 -31.59 -9.03 17.74
CA ARG A 332 -31.08 -8.28 18.89
C ARG A 332 -30.17 -7.16 18.41
N GLN A 333 -30.18 -6.06 19.14
CA GLN A 333 -29.31 -4.91 18.92
C GLN A 333 -28.46 -4.66 20.17
N SER A 334 -27.27 -4.09 19.99
CA SER A 334 -26.53 -3.50 21.10
C SER A 334 -27.22 -2.21 21.57
N GLU A 335 -26.88 -1.79 22.79
CA GLU A 335 -27.04 -0.38 23.14
C GLU A 335 -26.19 0.50 22.21
N LEU A 336 -26.49 1.80 22.17
CA LEU A 336 -25.69 2.76 21.42
C LEU A 336 -24.39 3.04 22.18
N PHE A 337 -23.27 2.54 21.66
CA PHE A 337 -21.97 2.99 22.11
C PHE A 337 -21.74 4.40 21.56
N GLY A 338 -21.52 5.41 22.41
CA GLY A 338 -21.23 6.77 21.99
C GLY A 338 -22.45 7.65 21.77
N SER A 339 -22.48 8.40 20.67
CA SER A 339 -23.38 9.53 20.44
C SER A 339 -24.12 9.39 19.11
N SER A 340 -25.44 9.59 19.13
CA SER A 340 -26.28 9.68 17.93
C SER A 340 -26.23 11.07 17.27
N ASN A 341 -25.49 12.03 17.84
CA ASN A 341 -25.35 13.39 17.33
C ASN A 341 -24.34 13.46 16.16
N GLY A 342 -24.61 12.71 15.10
CA GLY A 342 -23.79 12.59 13.90
C GLY A 342 -24.60 12.11 12.69
N THR A 343 -23.94 12.01 11.54
CA THR A 343 -24.49 11.38 10.34
C THR A 343 -24.58 9.88 10.56
N GLU A 344 -25.80 9.36 10.56
CA GLU A 344 -26.13 7.93 10.65
C GLU A 344 -25.90 7.24 9.29
N ILE A 345 -25.21 6.10 9.32
CA ILE A 345 -24.90 5.27 8.15
C ILE A 345 -25.13 3.81 8.52
N ASP A 346 -26.12 3.17 7.89
CA ASP A 346 -26.40 1.75 8.07
C ASP A 346 -25.62 0.88 7.07
N GLU A 347 -24.88 -0.08 7.59
CA GLU A 347 -24.23 -1.13 6.82
C GLU A 347 -24.83 -2.49 7.19
N TYR A 348 -26.00 -2.80 6.61
CA TYR A 348 -26.72 -4.06 6.83
C TYR A 348 -26.47 -5.04 5.67
N LEU A 349 -25.96 -6.24 5.99
CA LEU A 349 -25.51 -7.24 5.03
C LEU A 349 -26.10 -8.62 5.34
N PRO A 350 -27.39 -8.85 5.02
CA PRO A 350 -28.05 -10.10 5.33
C PRO A 350 -27.35 -11.28 4.63
N ASN A 351 -27.21 -12.39 5.35
CA ASN A 351 -26.42 -13.58 4.96
C ASN A 351 -24.90 -13.36 4.92
N TYR A 352 -24.37 -12.27 5.49
CA TYR A 352 -22.97 -12.14 5.87
C TYR A 352 -22.86 -12.12 7.40
N THR A 353 -21.66 -12.42 7.88
CA THR A 353 -21.24 -12.32 9.27
C THR A 353 -20.09 -11.32 9.35
N LEU A 354 -20.18 -10.36 10.28
CA LEU A 354 -19.04 -9.52 10.62
C LEU A 354 -17.93 -10.41 11.19
N SER A 355 -16.79 -10.48 10.50
CA SER A 355 -15.66 -11.29 10.95
C SER A 355 -14.72 -10.49 11.84
N TYR A 356 -14.29 -9.31 11.37
CA TYR A 356 -13.34 -8.45 12.09
C TYR A 356 -13.44 -6.99 11.63
N ALA A 357 -12.76 -6.10 12.35
CA ALA A 357 -12.63 -4.69 12.01
C ALA A 357 -11.17 -4.30 11.70
N ARG A 358 -11.01 -3.27 10.88
CA ARG A 358 -9.75 -2.55 10.67
C ARG A 358 -10.04 -1.05 10.62
N GLY A 359 -9.04 -0.21 10.80
CA GLY A 359 -9.28 1.22 10.85
C GLY A 359 -8.07 2.03 11.26
N GLN A 360 -8.33 3.20 11.83
CA GLN A 360 -7.33 4.03 12.48
C GLN A 360 -7.86 4.54 13.82
N ALA A 361 -6.98 4.54 14.82
CA ALA A 361 -7.31 5.01 16.16
C ALA A 361 -6.05 5.46 16.91
N PHE A 362 -6.18 6.47 17.77
CA PHE A 362 -5.13 6.85 18.70
C PHE A 362 -5.68 7.28 20.05
N ALA A 363 -6.19 8.51 20.12
CA ALA A 363 -6.88 9.05 21.30
C ALA A 363 -8.37 8.70 21.30
N TYR A 364 -8.91 8.43 20.11
CA TYR A 364 -10.30 8.11 19.81
C TYR A 364 -10.34 7.08 18.67
N ILE A 365 -11.53 6.74 18.21
CA ILE A 365 -11.75 5.99 16.98
C ILE A 365 -11.90 6.98 15.81
N ASP A 366 -10.79 7.21 15.12
CA ASP A 366 -10.70 8.13 13.98
C ASP A 366 -11.41 7.56 12.74
N ALA A 367 -11.20 6.27 12.44
CA ALA A 367 -11.93 5.57 11.38
C ALA A 367 -12.13 4.05 11.64
N LEU A 368 -13.20 3.50 11.08
CA LEU A 368 -13.52 2.06 11.08
C LEU A 368 -13.96 1.57 9.71
N GLN A 369 -13.54 0.35 9.37
CA GLN A 369 -14.05 -0.43 8.24
C GLN A 369 -14.27 -1.87 8.68
N PHE A 370 -15.47 -2.37 8.39
CA PHE A 370 -15.91 -3.71 8.76
C PHE A 370 -15.64 -4.71 7.64
N ILE A 371 -15.17 -5.91 7.98
CA ILE A 371 -14.88 -6.97 7.02
C ILE A 371 -15.82 -8.16 7.25
N TRP A 372 -16.54 -8.50 6.19
CA TRP A 372 -17.70 -9.37 6.23
C TRP A 372 -17.44 -10.65 5.47
N TYR A 373 -17.77 -11.78 6.09
CA TYR A 373 -17.63 -13.10 5.49
C TYR A 373 -19.00 -13.72 5.24
N LYS A 374 -19.15 -14.38 4.09
CA LYS A 374 -20.29 -15.26 3.80
C LYS A 374 -19.78 -16.66 3.51
N GLU A 375 -20.19 -17.59 4.35
CA GLU A 375 -19.99 -19.02 4.16
C GLU A 375 -20.89 -19.48 2.99
N ILE A 376 -20.29 -19.87 1.86
CA ILE A 376 -21.03 -20.65 0.85
C ILE A 376 -21.06 -22.09 1.35
N SER A 377 -22.05 -22.39 2.19
CA SER A 377 -22.38 -23.76 2.53
C SER A 377 -22.70 -24.53 1.23
N ARG A 378 -21.94 -25.61 0.96
CA ARG A 378 -22.09 -26.45 -0.25
C ARG A 378 -23.36 -27.32 -0.24
N THR A 379 -24.30 -27.02 0.65
CA THR A 379 -25.71 -27.38 0.55
C THR A 379 -26.34 -26.61 -0.62
N SER A 380 -26.61 -27.22 -1.77
CA SER A 380 -26.62 -28.66 -2.06
C SER A 380 -26.12 -28.89 -3.47
N SER A 381 -25.49 -30.04 -3.71
CA SER A 381 -25.56 -30.65 -5.03
C SER A 381 -27.04 -30.83 -5.36
N ALA A 382 -27.58 -29.93 -6.19
CA ALA A 382 -28.96 -30.00 -6.61
C ALA A 382 -29.20 -31.40 -7.15
N ILE A 383 -30.12 -32.14 -6.53
CA ILE A 383 -30.65 -33.36 -7.11
C ILE A 383 -31.35 -32.87 -8.37
N LEU A 384 -30.65 -32.95 -9.51
CA LEU A 384 -31.22 -32.68 -10.82
C LEU A 384 -32.46 -33.56 -10.90
N PRO A 385 -33.66 -32.98 -11.11
CA PRO A 385 -34.86 -33.79 -11.26
C PRO A 385 -34.65 -34.73 -12.44
N THR A 386 -34.56 -36.02 -12.14
CA THR A 386 -34.59 -37.07 -13.16
C THR A 386 -36.01 -37.14 -13.70
N TYR A 387 -36.22 -36.45 -14.81
CA TYR A 387 -37.40 -36.57 -15.67
C TYR A 387 -37.29 -37.80 -16.56
#